data_AF-G6XF95-F1
#
_entry.id   AF-G6XF95-F1
#
_cell.length_a   1.000
_cell.length_b   1.000
_cell.length_c   1.000
_cell.angle_alpha   90.00
_cell.angle_beta   90.00
_cell.angle_gamma   90.00
#
_symmetry.space_group_name_H-M   'P 1'
#
loop_
_entity.id
_entity.type
_entity.pdbx_description
1 polymer ?
#
loop_
_entity_poly.entity_id
_entity_poly.type
_entity_poly.pdbx_seq_one_letter_code
_entity_poly.pdbx_strand_id
1 'polypeptide(L)'
;MPVRRLSETYAVSPQITPEEIPQLKKDGFHSILCVRPDGESPGQPTAQDIADAARAEGLGFASIPVVAGTLPDAETVQAMRKALGTLTGPVLGYCRSGTRAAQLWALAQAGTRGTGDIIEAGSRAGIDLGGLRRRLDATSAPAVSPRSDASHFQVLVVGGGAGGISVASSLLKRNGNLSLGIIEPSTEHFYQPGWTLVGAGVFQAARMRRQEVDLMPKQAVWLRSAVRTFRPEAREVLLADGTVVSYDVLIVATGIALDWDAIPGLKETLGKNGVTSNYRFDLAPYTWQLVQQLQGGTAIFTQPPMPIKCAGAPQKAVYLSCDEWRRRGMLKNISVEFDTATPGLFGVKEFVPALMEYVHRYAVDLQLNSKLVSVDGPNRTAVFERKGDNGPIQVERQFDMLHVVPPQVAPKAVRESALAGASGFVEVNPSTLQHVRFPEVFALGDVIATSSAKTAAAVRVQAPVVATNVLAVLRHQGLVSSYDGYGACPLTVENGRIVLAEFSYDGKLAPTLPTWLLNGRRPTRLAWWLKKYVMPVLYWDGMLKGHELMVAPRPLKPEGKN
;
A
#
# COMPACT_ATOMS: atom_id res chain seq x y z
N MET A 1 -2.64 11.31 -37.08
CA MET A 1 -3.87 10.55 -36.76
C MET A 1 -4.18 10.64 -35.26
N PRO A 2 -5.43 10.89 -34.82
CA PRO A 2 -5.73 11.07 -33.39
C PRO A 2 -5.77 9.73 -32.66
N VAL A 3 -4.63 9.36 -32.05
CA VAL A 3 -4.53 8.22 -31.13
C VAL A 3 -5.17 8.60 -29.78
N ARG A 4 -6.08 7.77 -29.28
CA ARG A 4 -6.80 7.99 -28.02
C ARG A 4 -6.41 6.91 -27.02
N ARG A 5 -5.71 7.27 -25.94
CA ARG A 5 -5.21 6.32 -24.94
C ARG A 5 -6.30 5.94 -23.95
N LEU A 6 -6.56 4.65 -23.79
CA LEU A 6 -7.47 4.10 -22.78
C LEU A 6 -6.71 3.68 -21.52
N SER A 7 -5.43 3.32 -21.66
CA SER A 7 -4.51 3.05 -20.55
C SER A 7 -3.07 3.31 -20.99
N GLU A 8 -2.10 3.18 -20.07
CA GLU A 8 -0.68 3.28 -20.41
C GLU A 8 -0.23 2.24 -21.44
N THR A 9 -0.86 1.06 -21.42
CA THR A 9 -0.49 -0.09 -22.25
C THR A 9 -1.41 -0.30 -23.46
N TYR A 10 -2.49 0.47 -23.61
CA TYR A 10 -3.45 0.30 -24.71
C TYR A 10 -4.06 1.62 -25.19
N ALA A 11 -4.03 1.84 -26.51
CA ALA A 11 -4.63 2.99 -27.16
C ALA A 11 -5.48 2.55 -28.37
N VAL A 12 -6.36 3.44 -28.84
CA VAL A 12 -7.18 3.20 -30.02
C VAL A 12 -7.08 4.29 -31.07
N SER A 13 -7.27 3.91 -32.33
CA SER A 13 -7.26 4.83 -33.47
C SER A 13 -8.39 4.53 -34.46
N PRO A 14 -8.81 5.51 -35.29
CA PRO A 14 -9.47 5.24 -36.57
C PRO A 14 -8.62 4.36 -37.50
N GLN A 15 -9.14 4.08 -38.69
CA GLN A 15 -8.43 3.29 -39.70
C GLN A 15 -7.01 3.82 -39.92
N ILE A 16 -6.04 2.91 -39.86
CA ILE A 16 -4.62 3.21 -40.10
C ILE A 16 -4.22 2.73 -41.50
N THR A 17 -3.12 3.25 -42.04
CA THR A 17 -2.53 2.80 -43.32
C THR A 17 -1.13 2.19 -43.14
N PRO A 18 -0.64 1.38 -44.09
CA PRO A 18 0.72 0.82 -44.05
C PRO A 18 1.82 1.88 -43.86
N GLU A 19 1.64 3.08 -44.43
CA GLU A 19 2.61 4.18 -44.38
C GLU A 19 2.70 4.84 -43.00
N GLU A 20 1.68 4.67 -42.14
CA GLU A 20 1.66 5.24 -40.80
C GLU A 20 2.40 4.36 -39.76
N ILE A 21 2.68 3.10 -40.10
CA ILE A 21 3.28 2.12 -39.17
C ILE A 21 4.65 2.55 -38.62
N PRO A 22 5.60 3.07 -39.44
CA PRO A 22 6.89 3.52 -38.92
C PRO A 22 6.76 4.66 -37.89
N GLN A 23 5.74 5.53 -38.04
CA GLN A 23 5.49 6.59 -37.07
C GLN A 23 4.91 6.04 -35.77
N LEU A 24 3.98 5.07 -35.84
CA LEU A 24 3.43 4.43 -34.64
C LEU A 24 4.49 3.75 -33.78
N LYS A 25 5.52 3.16 -34.40
CA LYS A 25 6.68 2.63 -33.68
C LYS A 25 7.47 3.74 -32.97
N LYS A 26 7.72 4.87 -33.65
CA LYS A 26 8.38 6.04 -33.05
C LYS A 26 7.58 6.64 -31.89
N ASP A 27 6.25 6.57 -31.96
CA ASP A 27 5.33 7.00 -30.90
C ASP A 27 5.28 6.01 -29.71
N GLY A 28 6.08 4.93 -29.77
CA GLY A 28 6.32 4.00 -28.68
C GLY A 28 5.40 2.77 -28.64
N PHE A 29 4.61 2.52 -29.70
CA PHE A 29 3.83 1.28 -29.80
C PHE A 29 4.71 0.10 -30.19
N HIS A 30 4.43 -1.06 -29.61
CA HIS A 30 5.17 -2.30 -29.85
C HIS A 30 4.33 -3.38 -30.54
N SER A 31 2.99 -3.23 -30.53
CA SER A 31 2.09 -4.12 -31.27
C SER A 31 0.84 -3.39 -31.80
N ILE A 32 0.23 -3.95 -32.83
CA ILE A 32 -0.99 -3.46 -33.48
C ILE A 32 -2.08 -4.53 -33.43
N LEU A 33 -3.33 -4.11 -33.22
CA LEU A 33 -4.48 -5.01 -33.15
C LEU A 33 -5.61 -4.49 -34.06
N CYS A 34 -5.95 -5.26 -35.10
CA CYS A 34 -7.06 -4.95 -35.99
C CYS A 34 -8.37 -5.51 -35.43
N VAL A 35 -9.38 -4.66 -35.25
CA VAL A 35 -10.76 -5.07 -34.88
C VAL A 35 -11.73 -4.87 -36.05
N ARG A 36 -11.20 -4.55 -37.24
CA ARG A 36 -11.97 -4.29 -38.46
C ARG A 36 -11.97 -5.52 -39.37
N PRO A 37 -13.14 -6.05 -39.77
CA PRO A 37 -13.22 -7.01 -40.86
C PRO A 37 -12.70 -6.41 -42.17
N ASP A 38 -12.06 -7.22 -43.00
CA ASP A 38 -11.66 -6.81 -44.35
C ASP A 38 -12.88 -6.58 -45.25
N GLY A 39 -12.75 -5.68 -46.22
CA GLY A 39 -13.83 -5.35 -47.15
C GLY A 39 -14.98 -4.53 -46.56
N GLU A 40 -14.86 -3.95 -45.36
CA GLU A 40 -15.92 -3.15 -44.73
C GLU A 40 -16.16 -1.79 -45.44
N SER A 41 -15.21 -1.31 -46.24
CA SER A 41 -15.38 -0.11 -47.10
C SER A 41 -14.50 -0.17 -48.34
N PRO A 42 -14.91 0.47 -49.45
CA PRO A 42 -14.05 0.61 -50.64
C PRO A 42 -12.72 1.27 -50.29
N GLY A 43 -11.62 0.73 -50.79
CA GLY A 43 -10.27 1.28 -50.56
C GLY A 43 -9.71 1.07 -49.15
N GLN A 44 -10.35 0.24 -48.31
CA GLN A 44 -9.81 -0.13 -47.00
C GLN A 44 -8.52 -0.97 -47.16
N PRO A 45 -7.41 -0.59 -46.50
CA PRO A 45 -6.27 -1.49 -46.35
C PRO A 45 -6.68 -2.77 -45.62
N THR A 46 -6.25 -3.92 -46.13
CA THR A 46 -6.56 -5.20 -45.50
C THR A 46 -5.80 -5.35 -44.19
N ALA A 47 -6.30 -6.19 -43.30
CA ALA A 47 -5.58 -6.56 -42.08
C ALA A 47 -4.20 -7.15 -42.42
N GLN A 48 -4.08 -7.83 -43.56
CA GLN A 48 -2.82 -8.38 -44.06
C GLN A 48 -1.83 -7.29 -44.47
N ASP A 49 -2.27 -6.24 -45.18
CA ASP A 49 -1.40 -5.11 -45.57
C ASP A 49 -0.80 -4.43 -44.33
N ILE A 50 -1.62 -4.26 -43.29
CA ILE A 50 -1.18 -3.71 -42.00
C ILE A 50 -0.25 -4.67 -41.26
N ALA A 51 -0.54 -5.98 -41.28
CA ALA A 51 0.29 -7.00 -40.65
C ALA A 51 1.70 -7.06 -41.25
N ASP A 52 1.79 -6.94 -42.57
CA ASP A 52 3.07 -6.99 -43.28
C ASP A 52 3.89 -5.72 -43.02
N ALA A 53 3.26 -4.54 -43.01
CA ALA A 53 3.92 -3.31 -42.60
C ALA A 53 4.37 -3.33 -41.13
N ALA A 54 3.55 -3.86 -40.22
CA ALA A 54 3.89 -4.05 -38.81
C ALA A 54 5.11 -4.96 -38.64
N ARG A 55 5.14 -6.10 -39.34
CA ARG A 55 6.24 -7.05 -39.29
C ARG A 55 7.53 -6.48 -39.86
N ALA A 56 7.46 -5.70 -40.94
CA ALA A 56 8.62 -5.01 -41.51
C ALA A 56 9.28 -4.05 -40.50
N GLU A 57 8.48 -3.45 -39.61
CA GLU A 57 8.95 -2.59 -38.53
C GLU A 57 9.25 -3.34 -37.22
N GLY A 58 9.09 -4.67 -37.18
CA GLY A 58 9.32 -5.48 -35.97
C GLY A 58 8.25 -5.33 -34.89
N LEU A 59 7.06 -4.84 -35.24
CA LEU A 59 5.91 -4.75 -34.35
C LEU A 59 5.13 -6.08 -34.33
N GLY A 60 4.54 -6.42 -33.18
CA GLY A 60 3.56 -7.49 -33.09
C GLY A 60 2.26 -7.14 -33.81
N PHE A 61 1.54 -8.15 -34.32
CA PHE A 61 0.23 -7.94 -34.96
C PHE A 61 -0.78 -9.02 -34.55
N ALA A 62 -2.03 -8.63 -34.33
CA ALA A 62 -3.17 -9.54 -34.18
C ALA A 62 -4.41 -8.98 -34.90
N SER A 63 -5.26 -9.88 -35.43
CA SER A 63 -6.55 -9.51 -36.02
C SER A 63 -7.68 -10.24 -35.31
N ILE A 64 -8.67 -9.48 -34.85
CA ILE A 64 -9.85 -9.95 -34.10
C ILE A 64 -11.08 -9.19 -34.66
N PRO A 65 -11.53 -9.52 -35.87
CA PRO A 65 -12.54 -8.74 -36.58
C PRO A 65 -13.90 -8.80 -35.87
N VAL A 66 -14.51 -7.63 -35.62
CA VAL A 66 -15.87 -7.51 -35.06
C VAL A 66 -16.78 -6.83 -36.06
N VAL A 67 -17.91 -7.46 -36.41
CA VAL A 67 -18.86 -6.92 -37.39
C VAL A 67 -19.48 -5.61 -36.89
N ALA A 68 -19.59 -4.62 -37.77
CA ALA A 68 -20.18 -3.33 -37.42
C ALA A 68 -21.61 -3.47 -36.90
N GLY A 69 -21.96 -2.72 -35.86
CA GLY A 69 -23.30 -2.76 -35.24
C GLY A 69 -23.54 -3.94 -34.30
N THR A 70 -22.62 -4.90 -34.23
CA THR A 70 -22.67 -6.00 -33.24
C THR A 70 -21.79 -5.68 -32.04
N LEU A 71 -22.24 -6.04 -30.85
CA LEU A 71 -21.38 -6.03 -29.67
C LEU A 71 -20.46 -7.26 -29.71
N PRO A 72 -19.21 -7.16 -29.23
CA PRO A 72 -18.34 -8.32 -29.13
C PRO A 72 -18.96 -9.45 -28.32
N ASP A 73 -18.87 -10.67 -28.83
CA ASP A 73 -19.28 -11.90 -28.15
C ASP A 73 -18.17 -12.42 -27.21
N ALA A 74 -18.46 -13.52 -26.50
CA ALA A 74 -17.53 -14.10 -25.53
C ALA A 74 -16.23 -14.60 -26.19
N GLU A 75 -16.32 -15.16 -27.40
CA GLU A 75 -15.16 -15.69 -28.14
C GLU A 75 -14.21 -14.56 -28.54
N THR A 76 -14.75 -13.47 -29.10
CA THR A 76 -13.98 -12.28 -29.48
C THR A 76 -13.32 -11.64 -28.26
N VAL A 77 -14.05 -11.55 -27.13
CA VAL A 77 -13.50 -11.04 -25.85
C VAL A 77 -12.36 -11.92 -25.34
N GLN A 78 -12.48 -13.25 -25.46
CA GLN A 78 -11.40 -14.17 -25.09
C GLN A 78 -10.19 -14.05 -26.02
N ALA A 79 -10.41 -13.90 -27.33
CA ALA A 79 -9.34 -13.63 -28.29
C ALA A 79 -8.61 -12.32 -27.96
N MET A 80 -9.34 -11.28 -27.57
CA MET A 80 -8.75 -10.00 -27.14
C MET A 80 -7.91 -10.16 -25.88
N ARG A 81 -8.42 -10.87 -24.87
CA ARG A 81 -7.67 -11.17 -23.63
C ARG A 81 -6.38 -11.93 -23.94
N LYS A 82 -6.46 -12.96 -24.79
CA LYS A 82 -5.28 -13.72 -25.24
C LYS A 82 -4.27 -12.81 -25.94
N ALA A 83 -4.73 -12.00 -26.89
CA ALA A 83 -3.86 -11.09 -27.64
C ALA A 83 -3.16 -10.08 -26.70
N LEU A 84 -3.88 -9.45 -25.77
CA LEU A 84 -3.28 -8.53 -24.80
C LEU A 84 -2.32 -9.22 -23.82
N GLY A 85 -2.49 -10.51 -23.55
CA GLY A 85 -1.58 -11.29 -22.72
C GLY A 85 -0.31 -11.75 -23.44
N THR A 86 -0.34 -11.86 -24.78
CA THR A 86 0.79 -12.35 -25.59
C THR A 86 1.55 -11.25 -26.33
N LEU A 87 0.87 -10.15 -26.70
CA LEU A 87 1.49 -9.05 -27.44
C LEU A 87 2.32 -8.15 -26.52
N THR A 88 3.48 -7.71 -27.02
CA THR A 88 4.31 -6.72 -26.33
C THR A 88 3.64 -5.36 -26.42
N GLY A 89 3.34 -4.75 -25.27
CA GLY A 89 2.74 -3.41 -25.20
C GLY A 89 3.78 -2.27 -25.25
N PRO A 90 3.33 -1.01 -25.41
CA PRO A 90 1.94 -0.58 -25.61
C PRO A 90 1.33 -1.05 -26.94
N VAL A 91 0.05 -1.43 -26.90
CA VAL A 91 -0.69 -1.96 -28.07
C VAL A 91 -1.63 -0.88 -28.63
N LEU A 92 -1.64 -0.72 -29.96
CA LEU A 92 -2.62 0.13 -30.67
C LEU A 92 -3.72 -0.73 -31.30
N GLY A 93 -4.96 -0.57 -30.83
CA GLY A 93 -6.13 -1.16 -31.46
C GLY A 93 -6.77 -0.22 -32.49
N TYR A 94 -7.15 -0.72 -33.66
CA TYR A 94 -7.88 0.11 -34.64
C TYR A 94 -9.12 -0.59 -35.20
N CYS A 95 -10.09 0.24 -35.59
CA CYS A 95 -11.20 -0.18 -36.45
C CYS A 95 -11.55 0.98 -37.40
N ARG A 96 -12.78 1.09 -37.92
CA ARG A 96 -13.18 2.28 -38.70
C ARG A 96 -13.00 3.60 -37.91
N SER A 97 -13.58 3.69 -36.72
CA SER A 97 -13.54 4.88 -35.85
C SER A 97 -12.74 4.70 -34.56
N GLY A 98 -12.18 3.52 -34.30
CA GLY A 98 -11.58 3.11 -33.01
C GLY A 98 -12.59 2.67 -31.92
N THR A 99 -13.88 2.91 -32.08
CA THR A 99 -14.90 2.60 -31.06
C THR A 99 -15.03 1.10 -30.78
N ARG A 100 -15.01 0.24 -31.81
CA ARG A 100 -15.08 -1.24 -31.61
C ARG A 100 -13.87 -1.75 -30.85
N ALA A 101 -12.68 -1.24 -31.18
CA ALA A 101 -11.45 -1.58 -30.48
C ALA A 101 -11.49 -1.16 -29.00
N ALA A 102 -12.14 -0.02 -28.69
CA ALA A 102 -12.36 0.44 -27.32
C ALA A 102 -13.39 -0.42 -26.57
N GLN A 103 -14.52 -0.77 -27.20
CA GLN A 103 -15.55 -1.63 -26.63
C GLN A 103 -15.03 -3.05 -26.36
N LEU A 104 -14.27 -3.62 -27.30
CA LEU A 104 -13.65 -4.93 -27.14
C LEU A 104 -12.58 -4.93 -26.04
N TRP A 105 -11.75 -3.88 -25.96
CA TRP A 105 -10.83 -3.69 -24.85
C TRP A 105 -11.57 -3.59 -23.51
N ALA A 106 -12.63 -2.79 -23.44
CA ALA A 106 -13.42 -2.60 -22.22
C ALA A 106 -13.98 -3.93 -21.70
N LEU A 107 -14.57 -4.73 -22.60
CA LEU A 107 -15.07 -6.06 -22.27
C LEU A 107 -13.95 -7.04 -21.90
N ALA A 108 -12.78 -6.94 -22.53
CA ALA A 108 -11.61 -7.76 -22.20
C ALA A 108 -11.03 -7.43 -20.81
N GLN A 109 -11.06 -6.16 -20.41
CA GLN A 109 -10.66 -5.69 -19.07
C GLN A 109 -11.74 -5.91 -18.00
N ALA A 110 -12.96 -6.28 -18.39
CA ALA A 110 -14.02 -6.56 -17.44
C ALA A 110 -13.63 -7.73 -16.52
N GLY A 111 -13.85 -7.55 -15.22
CA GLY A 111 -13.43 -8.48 -14.18
C GLY A 111 -11.98 -8.30 -13.70
N THR A 112 -11.10 -7.67 -14.48
CA THR A 112 -9.70 -7.38 -14.09
C THR A 112 -9.49 -5.92 -13.67
N ARG A 113 -10.27 -4.99 -14.23
CA ARG A 113 -10.35 -3.58 -13.83
C ARG A 113 -11.75 -3.26 -13.30
N GLY A 114 -11.85 -2.23 -12.45
CA GLY A 114 -13.15 -1.75 -11.97
C GLY A 114 -14.00 -1.22 -13.12
N THR A 115 -15.30 -1.52 -13.14
CA THR A 115 -16.22 -1.02 -14.18
C THR A 115 -16.19 0.50 -14.29
N GLY A 116 -16.10 1.21 -13.15
CA GLY A 116 -15.95 2.66 -13.11
C GLY A 116 -14.70 3.14 -13.85
N ASP A 117 -13.54 2.53 -13.56
CA ASP A 117 -12.26 2.87 -14.18
C ASP A 117 -12.27 2.65 -15.69
N ILE A 118 -12.92 1.57 -16.15
CA ILE A 118 -13.06 1.25 -17.58
C ILE A 118 -13.90 2.32 -18.29
N ILE A 119 -15.02 2.73 -17.69
CA ILE A 119 -15.90 3.76 -18.25
C ILE A 119 -15.20 5.13 -18.25
N GLU A 120 -14.50 5.47 -17.17
CA GLU A 120 -13.73 6.71 -17.06
C GLU A 120 -12.59 6.75 -18.09
N ALA A 121 -11.89 5.62 -18.30
CA ALA A 121 -10.90 5.49 -19.35
C ALA A 121 -11.46 5.81 -20.74
N GLY A 122 -12.66 5.28 -21.06
CA GLY A 122 -13.39 5.63 -22.29
C GLY A 122 -13.70 7.13 -22.37
N SER A 123 -14.29 7.69 -21.31
CA SER A 123 -14.68 9.10 -21.23
C SER A 123 -13.50 10.04 -21.46
N ARG A 124 -12.35 9.80 -20.80
CA ARG A 124 -11.09 10.56 -21.01
C ARG A 124 -10.57 10.45 -22.43
N ALA A 125 -10.77 9.30 -23.07
CA ALA A 125 -10.42 9.08 -24.46
C ALA A 125 -11.47 9.62 -25.45
N GLY A 126 -12.56 10.27 -24.99
CA GLY A 126 -13.64 10.76 -25.85
C GLY A 126 -14.48 9.64 -26.49
N ILE A 127 -14.61 8.49 -25.81
CA ILE A 127 -15.39 7.33 -26.27
C ILE A 127 -16.40 6.94 -25.17
N ASP A 128 -17.69 7.01 -25.48
CA ASP A 128 -18.72 6.57 -24.54
C ASP A 128 -18.75 5.04 -24.42
N LEU A 129 -18.38 4.56 -23.23
CA LEU A 129 -18.45 3.14 -22.83
C LEU A 129 -19.56 2.89 -21.80
N GLY A 130 -20.34 3.90 -21.43
CA GLY A 130 -21.37 3.80 -20.38
C GLY A 130 -22.45 2.76 -20.69
N GLY A 131 -22.78 2.60 -21.98
CA GLY A 131 -23.71 1.56 -22.45
C GLY A 131 -23.27 0.12 -22.14
N LEU A 132 -21.99 -0.12 -21.85
CA LEU A 132 -21.47 -1.45 -21.50
C LEU A 132 -21.59 -1.80 -20.02
N ARG A 133 -21.97 -0.85 -19.15
CA ARG A 133 -21.91 -1.00 -17.67
C ARG A 133 -22.49 -2.32 -17.18
N ARG A 134 -23.71 -2.66 -17.58
CA ARG A 134 -24.37 -3.93 -17.20
C ARG A 134 -23.56 -5.18 -17.56
N ARG A 135 -22.90 -5.18 -18.73
CA ARG A 135 -22.05 -6.31 -19.17
C ARG A 135 -20.72 -6.33 -18.43
N LEU A 136 -20.14 -5.16 -18.16
CA LEU A 136 -18.89 -5.04 -17.39
C LEU A 136 -19.10 -5.55 -15.96
N ASP A 137 -20.19 -5.12 -15.31
CA ASP A 137 -20.56 -5.53 -13.96
C ASP A 137 -20.92 -7.04 -13.87
N ALA A 138 -21.48 -7.62 -14.93
CA ALA A 138 -21.82 -9.04 -14.99
C ALA A 138 -20.62 -9.96 -15.30
N THR A 139 -19.48 -9.41 -15.73
CA THR A 139 -18.33 -10.21 -16.17
C THR A 139 -17.32 -10.40 -15.04
N SER A 140 -17.08 -11.65 -14.67
CA SER A 140 -15.98 -12.02 -13.77
C SER A 140 -14.64 -12.06 -14.50
N ALA A 141 -13.53 -11.96 -13.76
CA ALA A 141 -12.19 -12.13 -14.31
C ALA A 141 -12.08 -13.47 -15.07
N PRO A 142 -11.40 -13.51 -16.23
CA PRO A 142 -11.18 -14.77 -16.96
C PRO A 142 -10.34 -15.71 -16.09
N ALA A 143 -10.79 -16.96 -15.95
CA ALA A 143 -9.96 -18.02 -15.39
C ALA A 143 -8.83 -18.33 -16.37
N VAL A 144 -7.59 -17.97 -16.01
CA VAL A 144 -6.40 -18.38 -16.75
C VAL A 144 -5.82 -19.59 -16.03
N SER A 145 -5.64 -20.70 -16.74
CA SER A 145 -4.98 -21.87 -16.16
C SER A 145 -3.53 -21.52 -15.82
N PRO A 146 -3.04 -21.89 -14.62
CA PRO A 146 -1.64 -21.68 -14.25
C PRO A 146 -0.70 -22.38 -15.24
N ARG A 147 0.50 -21.84 -15.43
CA ARG A 147 1.53 -22.51 -16.23
C ARG A 147 1.93 -23.83 -15.57
N SER A 148 2.12 -24.88 -16.38
CA SER A 148 2.51 -26.21 -15.90
C SER A 148 3.92 -26.26 -15.28
N ASP A 149 4.77 -25.27 -15.55
CA ASP A 149 6.14 -25.15 -15.03
C ASP A 149 6.26 -24.29 -13.76
N ALA A 150 5.16 -23.69 -13.29
CA ALA A 150 5.17 -22.84 -12.10
C ALA A 150 5.25 -23.68 -10.81
N SER A 151 6.13 -23.27 -9.88
CA SER A 151 6.11 -23.81 -8.51
C SER A 151 4.79 -23.42 -7.83
N HIS A 152 4.12 -24.37 -7.18
CA HIS A 152 2.76 -24.19 -6.68
C HIS A 152 2.66 -24.32 -5.15
N PHE A 153 1.86 -23.45 -4.53
CA PHE A 153 1.53 -23.49 -3.09
C PHE A 153 0.03 -23.40 -2.87
N GLN A 154 -0.50 -24.09 -1.85
CA GLN A 154 -1.91 -23.90 -1.46
C GLN A 154 -2.12 -22.49 -0.90
N VAL A 155 -1.14 -21.98 -0.14
CA VAL A 155 -1.15 -20.59 0.33
C VAL A 155 0.16 -19.93 -0.02
N LEU A 156 0.10 -18.82 -0.76
CA LEU A 156 1.25 -17.98 -1.03
C LEU A 156 1.12 -16.66 -0.28
N VAL A 157 2.10 -16.35 0.55
CA VAL A 157 2.17 -15.08 1.28
C VAL A 157 3.23 -14.19 0.63
N VAL A 158 2.88 -12.94 0.33
CA VAL A 158 3.80 -11.96 -0.24
C VAL A 158 4.13 -10.89 0.80
N GLY A 159 5.40 -10.86 1.23
CA GLY A 159 5.94 -10.03 2.30
C GLY A 159 6.16 -10.83 3.59
N GLY A 160 7.39 -10.82 4.11
CA GLY A 160 7.82 -11.47 5.36
C GLY A 160 7.78 -10.54 6.58
N GLY A 161 7.11 -9.40 6.47
CA GLY A 161 6.95 -8.47 7.58
C GLY A 161 6.04 -8.98 8.71
N ALA A 162 5.67 -8.08 9.61
CA ALA A 162 4.78 -8.37 10.74
C ALA A 162 3.49 -9.10 10.32
N GLY A 163 2.89 -8.71 9.19
CA GLY A 163 1.67 -9.35 8.68
C GLY A 163 1.91 -10.74 8.14
N GLY A 164 2.88 -10.90 7.25
CA GLY A 164 3.10 -12.15 6.53
C GLY A 164 3.54 -13.30 7.43
N ILE A 165 4.52 -13.07 8.30
CA ILE A 165 4.94 -14.12 9.26
C ILE A 165 3.80 -14.45 10.24
N SER A 166 3.06 -13.45 10.73
CA SER A 166 1.96 -13.70 11.69
C SER A 166 0.83 -14.52 11.08
N VAL A 167 0.40 -14.20 9.86
CA VAL A 167 -0.68 -14.95 9.18
C VAL A 167 -0.21 -16.35 8.79
N ALA A 168 1.03 -16.51 8.31
CA ALA A 168 1.60 -17.82 8.00
C ALA A 168 1.68 -18.71 9.25
N SER A 169 2.21 -18.19 10.36
CA SER A 169 2.25 -18.91 11.64
C SER A 169 0.85 -19.26 12.16
N SER A 170 -0.11 -18.34 12.03
CA SER A 170 -1.52 -18.54 12.43
C SER A 170 -2.19 -19.65 11.61
N LEU A 171 -1.92 -19.70 10.30
CA LEU A 171 -2.37 -20.77 9.39
C LEU A 171 -1.75 -22.12 9.75
N LEU A 172 -0.43 -22.18 9.87
CA LEU A 172 0.30 -23.43 10.15
C LEU A 172 -0.02 -24.02 11.52
N LYS A 173 -0.41 -23.20 12.50
CA LYS A 173 -0.93 -23.69 13.78
C LYS A 173 -2.31 -24.32 13.69
N ARG A 174 -3.17 -23.85 12.79
CA ARG A 174 -4.51 -24.41 12.55
C ARG A 174 -4.47 -25.61 11.62
N ASN A 175 -3.55 -25.62 10.66
CA ASN A 175 -3.32 -26.69 9.73
C ASN A 175 -1.83 -26.77 9.35
N GLY A 176 -1.10 -27.65 10.03
CA GLY A 176 0.34 -27.84 9.81
C GLY A 176 0.71 -28.54 8.50
N ASN A 177 -0.29 -29.06 7.77
CA ASN A 177 -0.09 -29.78 6.51
C ASN A 177 -0.22 -28.89 5.26
N LEU A 178 -0.40 -27.58 5.44
CA LEU A 178 -0.52 -26.64 4.32
C LEU A 178 0.80 -26.54 3.55
N SER A 179 0.73 -26.68 2.23
CA SER A 179 1.80 -26.19 1.35
C SER A 179 1.78 -24.67 1.35
N LEU A 180 2.71 -24.05 2.08
CA LEU A 180 2.77 -22.60 2.30
C LEU A 180 4.11 -22.02 1.84
N GLY A 181 4.05 -21.03 0.95
CA GLY A 181 5.19 -20.25 0.51
C GLY A 181 5.16 -18.82 1.05
N ILE A 182 6.32 -18.24 1.39
CA ILE A 182 6.47 -16.83 1.77
C ILE A 182 7.51 -16.19 0.85
N ILE A 183 7.11 -15.15 0.11
CA ILE A 183 8.01 -14.35 -0.73
C ILE A 183 8.49 -13.13 0.06
N GLU A 184 9.78 -13.06 0.36
CA GLU A 184 10.41 -11.94 1.06
C GLU A 184 11.88 -11.80 0.66
N PRO A 185 12.31 -10.66 0.10
CA PRO A 185 13.71 -10.45 -0.27
C PRO A 185 14.65 -10.13 0.90
N SER A 186 14.16 -9.50 1.98
CA SER A 186 14.98 -9.06 3.10
C SER A 186 15.51 -10.23 3.91
N THR A 187 16.79 -10.20 4.25
CA THR A 187 17.40 -11.14 5.21
C THR A 187 17.21 -10.68 6.66
N GLU A 188 16.68 -9.48 6.88
CA GLU A 188 16.53 -8.88 8.21
C GLU A 188 15.07 -8.50 8.49
N HIS A 189 14.64 -8.74 9.73
CA HIS A 189 13.33 -8.38 10.23
C HIS A 189 13.43 -7.29 11.29
N PHE A 190 12.48 -6.36 11.29
CA PHE A 190 12.48 -5.24 12.23
C PHE A 190 11.18 -5.11 13.03
N TYR A 191 11.32 -4.98 14.35
CA TYR A 191 10.26 -4.49 15.22
C TYR A 191 10.23 -2.95 15.17
N GLN A 192 9.64 -2.42 14.10
CA GLN A 192 9.60 -0.99 13.78
C GLN A 192 8.94 -0.10 14.87
N PRO A 193 7.91 -0.54 15.62
CA PRO A 193 7.36 0.27 16.72
C PRO A 193 8.40 0.65 17.79
N GLY A 194 9.48 -0.12 17.90
CA GLY A 194 10.59 0.17 18.81
C GLY A 194 11.50 1.31 18.36
N TRP A 195 11.51 1.69 17.07
CA TRP A 195 12.41 2.73 16.55
C TRP A 195 12.16 4.12 17.16
N THR A 196 10.91 4.43 17.51
CA THR A 196 10.59 5.63 18.29
C THR A 196 11.30 5.66 19.65
N LEU A 197 11.45 4.50 20.30
CA LEU A 197 12.14 4.39 21.60
C LEU A 197 13.67 4.33 21.43
N VAL A 198 14.16 3.89 20.27
CA VAL A 198 15.58 4.04 19.89
C VAL A 198 15.93 5.51 19.70
N GLY A 199 15.10 6.26 18.97
CA GLY A 199 15.26 7.71 18.78
C GLY A 199 15.11 8.56 20.05
N ALA A 200 14.77 7.93 21.17
CA ALA A 200 14.69 8.54 22.50
C ALA A 200 15.69 7.95 23.51
N GLY A 201 16.64 7.13 23.05
CA GLY A 201 17.68 6.54 23.91
C GLY A 201 17.17 5.46 24.89
N VAL A 202 15.93 4.99 24.74
CA VAL A 202 15.32 4.01 25.65
C VAL A 202 15.63 2.57 25.22
N PHE A 203 15.71 2.32 23.91
CA PHE A 203 16.08 1.04 23.33
C PHE A 203 17.36 1.14 22.51
N GLN A 204 18.08 0.03 22.43
CA GLN A 204 19.19 -0.13 21.49
C GLN A 204 18.66 -0.64 20.15
N ALA A 205 19.12 -0.06 19.04
CA ALA A 205 18.69 -0.43 17.69
C ALA A 205 18.86 -1.92 17.40
N ALA A 206 19.98 -2.52 17.82
CA ALA A 206 20.28 -3.93 17.60
C ALA A 206 19.20 -4.88 18.15
N ARG A 207 18.53 -4.54 19.26
CA ARG A 207 17.45 -5.37 19.84
C ARG A 207 16.16 -5.33 19.02
N MET A 208 16.02 -4.36 18.12
CA MET A 208 14.86 -4.17 17.26
C MET A 208 14.99 -4.92 15.93
N ARG A 209 16.09 -5.65 15.73
CA ARG A 209 16.41 -6.39 14.51
C ARG A 209 16.67 -7.87 14.84
N ARG A 210 16.19 -8.77 13.99
CA ARG A 210 16.54 -10.20 14.00
C ARG A 210 16.78 -10.67 12.56
N GLN A 211 17.48 -11.78 12.39
CA GLN A 211 17.59 -12.39 11.06
C GLN A 211 16.22 -12.97 10.67
N GLU A 212 15.81 -12.75 9.42
CA GLU A 212 14.52 -13.19 8.89
C GLU A 212 14.39 -14.73 8.98
N VAL A 213 15.49 -15.44 8.75
CA VAL A 213 15.56 -16.91 8.80
C VAL A 213 15.15 -17.48 10.17
N ASP A 214 15.42 -16.78 11.27
CA ASP A 214 15.11 -17.25 12.64
C ASP A 214 13.61 -17.10 12.97
N LEU A 215 12.90 -16.32 12.16
CA LEU A 215 11.50 -15.98 12.37
C LEU A 215 10.57 -16.74 11.45
N MET A 216 11.07 -17.15 10.28
CA MET A 216 10.32 -17.95 9.31
C MET A 216 9.70 -19.19 9.98
N PRO A 217 8.39 -19.46 9.75
CA PRO A 217 7.78 -20.70 10.22
C PRO A 217 8.48 -21.90 9.60
N LYS A 218 8.81 -22.92 10.41
CA LYS A 218 9.61 -24.07 9.97
C LYS A 218 9.00 -24.86 8.80
N GLN A 219 7.68 -24.87 8.71
CA GLN A 219 6.94 -25.58 7.66
C GLN A 219 6.75 -24.73 6.38
N ALA A 220 7.06 -23.43 6.42
CA ALA A 220 6.91 -22.55 5.27
C ALA A 220 8.16 -22.61 4.37
N VAL A 221 7.96 -22.55 3.06
CA VAL A 221 9.04 -22.36 2.09
C VAL A 221 9.30 -20.88 1.91
N TRP A 222 10.49 -20.41 2.26
CA TRP A 222 10.89 -19.02 2.07
C TRP A 222 11.52 -18.81 0.68
N LEU A 223 10.80 -18.06 -0.17
CA LEU A 223 11.24 -17.62 -1.48
C LEU A 223 11.93 -16.25 -1.35
N ARG A 224 13.27 -16.25 -1.40
CA ARG A 224 14.13 -15.08 -1.17
C ARG A 224 14.22 -14.15 -2.38
N SER A 225 13.09 -13.64 -2.83
CA SER A 225 13.00 -12.81 -4.02
C SER A 225 11.97 -11.71 -3.82
N ALA A 226 12.06 -10.63 -4.61
CA ALA A 226 11.07 -9.58 -4.63
C ALA A 226 9.95 -9.94 -5.62
N VAL A 227 8.72 -9.52 -5.32
CA VAL A 227 7.63 -9.59 -6.31
C VAL A 227 7.81 -8.48 -7.33
N ARG A 228 7.72 -8.86 -8.61
CA ARG A 228 7.67 -7.93 -9.74
C ARG A 228 6.23 -7.50 -10.02
N THR A 229 5.31 -8.45 -10.15
CA THR A 229 3.89 -8.15 -10.41
C THR A 229 2.98 -9.33 -10.01
N PHE A 230 1.68 -9.03 -9.86
CA PHE A 230 0.63 -9.98 -9.53
C PHE A 230 -0.24 -10.27 -10.76
N ARG A 231 -0.59 -11.53 -10.97
CA ARG A 231 -1.52 -12.00 -12.02
C ARG A 231 -2.67 -12.78 -11.39
N PRO A 232 -3.58 -12.11 -10.67
CA PRO A 232 -4.63 -12.78 -9.91
C PRO A 232 -5.59 -13.61 -10.77
N GLU A 233 -5.78 -13.26 -12.03
CA GLU A 233 -6.59 -14.00 -13.01
C GLU A 233 -6.02 -15.40 -13.32
N ALA A 234 -4.69 -15.50 -13.29
CA ALA A 234 -3.95 -16.76 -13.46
C ALA A 234 -3.60 -17.43 -12.13
N ARG A 235 -3.97 -16.80 -11.00
CA ARG A 235 -3.52 -17.17 -9.66
C ARG A 235 -2.00 -17.34 -9.57
N GLU A 236 -1.28 -16.36 -10.10
CA GLU A 236 0.18 -16.37 -10.17
C GLU A 236 0.81 -15.07 -9.67
N VAL A 237 2.04 -15.20 -9.16
CA VAL A 237 2.92 -14.10 -8.82
C VAL A 237 4.21 -14.25 -9.62
N LEU A 238 4.65 -13.15 -10.23
CA LEU A 238 5.88 -13.09 -10.99
C LEU A 238 6.96 -12.41 -10.17
N LEU A 239 8.08 -13.10 -9.96
CA LEU A 239 9.19 -12.63 -9.16
C LEU A 239 10.15 -11.77 -10.00
N ALA A 240 11.05 -11.06 -9.31
CA ALA A 240 12.04 -10.18 -9.93
C ALA A 240 13.04 -10.94 -10.81
N ASP A 241 13.35 -12.19 -10.46
CA ASP A 241 14.23 -13.09 -11.22
C ASP A 241 13.53 -13.79 -12.41
N GLY A 242 12.24 -13.49 -12.64
CA GLY A 242 11.45 -14.09 -13.71
C GLY A 242 10.71 -15.38 -13.33
N THR A 243 10.96 -15.94 -12.14
CA THR A 243 10.24 -17.11 -11.61
C THR A 243 8.75 -16.81 -11.50
N VAL A 244 7.94 -17.80 -11.89
CA VAL A 244 6.48 -17.77 -11.73
C VAL A 244 6.08 -18.73 -10.61
N VAL A 245 5.29 -18.23 -9.67
CA VAL A 245 4.76 -19.01 -8.55
C VAL A 245 3.25 -18.97 -8.60
N SER A 246 2.59 -20.14 -8.63
CA SER A 246 1.14 -20.24 -8.62
C SER A 246 0.59 -20.54 -7.22
N TYR A 247 -0.69 -20.26 -7.01
CA TYR A 247 -1.33 -20.43 -5.70
C TYR A 247 -2.80 -20.87 -5.77
N ASP A 248 -3.29 -21.52 -4.72
CA ASP A 248 -4.75 -21.65 -4.50
C ASP A 248 -5.30 -20.38 -3.84
N VAL A 249 -4.61 -19.85 -2.83
CA VAL A 249 -4.94 -18.59 -2.14
C VAL A 249 -3.70 -17.71 -1.97
N LEU A 250 -3.82 -16.42 -2.28
CA LEU A 250 -2.77 -15.41 -2.11
C LEU A 250 -3.07 -14.51 -0.92
N ILE A 251 -2.05 -14.21 -0.11
CA ILE A 251 -2.11 -13.23 0.97
C ILE A 251 -1.07 -12.14 0.73
N VAL A 252 -1.51 -10.90 0.56
CA VAL A 252 -0.62 -9.74 0.35
C VAL A 252 -0.39 -9.01 1.67
N ALA A 253 0.87 -8.96 2.10
CA ALA A 253 1.33 -8.36 3.36
C ALA A 253 2.62 -7.55 3.17
N THR A 254 2.76 -6.86 2.04
CA THR A 254 3.96 -6.12 1.61
C THR A 254 4.22 -4.81 2.37
N GLY A 255 3.37 -4.47 3.33
CA GLY A 255 3.50 -3.24 4.11
C GLY A 255 3.25 -1.97 3.28
N ILE A 256 4.03 -0.93 3.55
CA ILE A 256 3.95 0.37 2.90
C ILE A 256 5.36 0.84 2.51
N ALA A 257 5.45 1.52 1.37
CA ALA A 257 6.69 2.12 0.90
C ALA A 257 6.82 3.56 1.41
N LEU A 258 8.06 3.94 1.76
CA LEU A 258 8.41 5.30 2.16
C LEU A 258 8.92 6.05 0.93
N ASP A 259 8.20 7.09 0.52
CA ASP A 259 8.53 7.88 -0.66
C ASP A 259 9.43 9.05 -0.28
N TRP A 260 10.72 8.75 -0.10
CA TRP A 260 11.74 9.75 0.24
C TRP A 260 11.97 10.74 -0.90
N ASP A 261 11.75 10.31 -2.15
CA ASP A 261 11.99 11.10 -3.35
C ASP A 261 10.85 12.14 -3.58
N ALA A 262 9.71 12.00 -2.90
CA ALA A 262 8.60 12.97 -2.94
C ALA A 262 8.92 14.34 -2.32
N ILE A 263 10.01 14.46 -1.56
CA ILE A 263 10.46 15.73 -0.97
C ILE A 263 11.85 16.05 -1.55
N PRO A 264 11.95 16.95 -2.54
CA PRO A 264 13.22 17.37 -3.11
C PRO A 264 14.26 17.75 -2.04
N GLY A 265 15.47 17.21 -2.19
CA GLY A 265 16.62 17.45 -1.31
C GLY A 265 16.64 16.64 -0.01
N LEU A 266 15.54 15.94 0.34
CA LEU A 266 15.45 15.17 1.60
C LEU A 266 16.44 14.00 1.62
N LYS A 267 16.42 13.16 0.59
CA LYS A 267 17.18 11.91 0.56
C LYS A 267 18.67 12.14 0.64
N GLU A 268 19.14 13.20 -0.01
CA GLU A 268 20.53 13.61 -0.06
C GLU A 268 21.05 14.05 1.30
N THR A 269 20.18 14.53 2.20
CA THR A 269 20.57 15.09 3.50
C THR A 269 20.23 14.22 4.72
N LEU A 270 19.45 13.14 4.56
CA LEU A 270 19.12 12.23 5.68
C LEU A 270 20.38 11.64 6.34
N GLY A 271 20.47 11.77 7.67
CA GLY A 271 21.62 11.29 8.44
C GLY A 271 22.76 12.31 8.56
N LYS A 272 22.59 13.51 8.01
CA LYS A 272 23.53 14.64 8.12
C LYS A 272 22.77 15.97 8.18
N ASN A 273 23.49 17.08 8.36
CA ASN A 273 22.94 18.43 8.43
C ASN A 273 21.76 18.61 9.42
N GLY A 274 21.70 17.81 10.50
CA GLY A 274 20.57 17.85 11.44
C GLY A 274 19.27 17.20 10.95
N VAL A 275 19.25 16.54 9.79
CA VAL A 275 18.04 15.91 9.22
C VAL A 275 17.98 14.41 9.51
N THR A 276 16.91 13.95 10.14
CA THR A 276 16.74 12.57 10.61
C THR A 276 15.32 12.04 10.40
N SER A 277 15.12 10.73 10.60
CA SER A 277 13.79 10.11 10.62
C SER A 277 13.77 8.79 11.37
N ASN A 278 12.85 8.64 12.34
CA ASN A 278 12.63 7.36 13.02
C ASN A 278 11.92 6.30 12.15
N TYR A 279 11.62 6.59 10.88
CA TYR A 279 11.03 5.66 9.93
C TYR A 279 12.08 4.84 9.14
N ARG A 280 13.38 5.09 9.39
CA ARG A 280 14.50 4.31 8.87
C ARG A 280 15.33 3.76 10.03
N PHE A 281 15.70 2.48 9.96
CA PHE A 281 16.37 1.77 11.05
C PHE A 281 17.68 2.44 11.51
N ASP A 282 18.52 2.81 10.54
CA ASP A 282 19.85 3.42 10.73
C ASP A 282 19.77 4.86 11.26
N LEU A 283 18.64 5.54 11.06
CA LEU A 283 18.48 6.94 11.45
C LEU A 283 17.92 7.13 12.85
N ALA A 284 17.22 6.15 13.43
CA ALA A 284 16.71 6.29 14.79
C ALA A 284 17.84 6.56 15.83
N PRO A 285 19.00 5.88 15.80
CA PRO A 285 20.14 6.26 16.63
C PRO A 285 20.65 7.69 16.38
N TYR A 286 20.64 8.14 15.13
CA TYR A 286 21.04 9.50 14.77
C TYR A 286 20.04 10.54 15.29
N THR A 287 18.74 10.26 15.28
CA THR A 287 17.74 11.10 15.99
C THR A 287 18.11 11.28 17.45
N TRP A 288 18.46 10.18 18.14
CA TRP A 288 18.85 10.26 19.54
C TRP A 288 20.12 11.10 19.74
N GLN A 289 21.12 10.93 18.87
CA GLN A 289 22.33 11.74 18.89
C GLN A 289 22.04 13.23 18.74
N LEU A 290 21.17 13.63 17.80
CA LEU A 290 20.78 15.03 17.61
C LEU A 290 20.07 15.59 18.84
N VAL A 291 19.15 14.82 19.45
CA VAL A 291 18.47 15.21 20.69
C VAL A 291 19.49 15.40 21.83
N GLN A 292 20.52 14.57 21.92
CA GLN A 292 21.58 14.72 22.92
C GLN A 292 22.46 15.96 22.66
N GLN A 293 22.75 16.29 21.40
CA GLN A 293 23.65 17.37 21.05
C GLN A 293 23.02 18.76 21.07
N LEU A 294 21.72 18.87 20.77
CA LEU A 294 21.02 20.15 20.71
C LEU A 294 20.89 20.78 22.11
N GLN A 295 21.43 21.99 22.28
CA GLN A 295 21.39 22.76 23.53
C GLN A 295 20.53 24.05 23.43
N GLY A 296 20.24 24.47 22.20
CA GLY A 296 19.43 25.63 21.84
C GLY A 296 19.24 25.67 20.33
N GLY A 297 18.35 26.53 19.83
CA GLY A 297 18.04 26.66 18.40
C GLY A 297 16.65 26.13 18.04
N THR A 298 16.45 25.69 16.80
CA THR A 298 15.13 25.28 16.29
C THR A 298 15.08 23.78 15.97
N ALA A 299 14.11 23.07 16.55
CA ALA A 299 13.81 21.67 16.24
C ALA A 299 12.43 21.56 15.59
N ILE A 300 12.40 21.10 14.34
CA ILE A 300 11.17 20.92 13.56
C ILE A 300 10.88 19.44 13.38
N PHE A 301 9.63 19.05 13.61
CA PHE A 301 9.13 17.70 13.42
C PHE A 301 8.00 17.74 12.39
N THR A 302 7.95 16.78 11.47
CA THR A 302 6.96 16.82 10.38
C THR A 302 6.05 15.59 10.34
N GLN A 303 4.83 15.80 9.86
CA GLN A 303 3.88 14.74 9.52
C GLN A 303 3.27 15.04 8.14
N PRO A 304 3.41 14.12 7.16
CA PRO A 304 2.90 14.30 5.80
C PRO A 304 1.40 13.99 5.76
N PRO A 305 0.74 14.18 4.59
CA PRO A 305 -0.62 13.72 4.38
C PRO A 305 -0.79 12.22 4.68
N MET A 306 -1.99 11.85 5.12
CA MET A 306 -2.36 10.43 5.30
C MET A 306 -2.51 9.73 3.94
N PRO A 307 -2.23 8.42 3.85
CA PRO A 307 -1.93 7.51 4.96
C PRO A 307 -0.45 7.43 5.32
N ILE A 308 -0.17 7.16 6.61
CA ILE A 308 1.17 6.77 7.10
C ILE A 308 1.07 5.59 8.08
N LYS A 309 2.09 4.73 8.13
CA LYS A 309 2.21 3.75 9.21
C LYS A 309 2.46 4.45 10.54
N CYS A 310 1.73 4.01 11.56
CA CYS A 310 1.75 4.55 12.92
C CYS A 310 1.63 6.08 12.95
N ALA A 311 0.46 6.63 12.63
CA ALA A 311 0.20 8.08 12.56
C ALA A 311 0.57 8.88 13.83
N GLY A 312 0.68 8.23 14.99
CA GLY A 312 1.15 8.89 16.21
C GLY A 312 2.68 8.93 16.37
N ALA A 313 3.48 8.25 15.54
CA ALA A 313 4.94 8.24 15.67
C ALA A 313 5.62 9.61 15.45
N PRO A 314 5.17 10.50 14.54
CA PRO A 314 5.70 11.86 14.45
C PRO A 314 5.61 12.60 15.79
N GLN A 315 4.43 12.57 16.42
CA GLN A 315 4.19 13.17 17.73
C GLN A 315 5.04 12.55 18.84
N LYS A 316 5.21 11.22 18.83
CA LYS A 316 6.07 10.56 19.84
C LYS A 316 7.51 11.07 19.76
N ALA A 317 8.03 11.37 18.56
CA ALA A 317 9.37 11.93 18.41
C ALA A 317 9.45 13.34 19.02
N VAL A 318 8.43 14.18 18.81
CA VAL A 318 8.32 15.51 19.46
C VAL A 318 8.38 15.33 20.98
N TYR A 319 7.44 14.58 21.54
CA TYR A 319 7.27 14.48 22.99
C TYR A 319 8.48 13.90 23.70
N LEU A 320 9.10 12.86 23.13
CA LEU A 320 10.28 12.23 23.73
C LEU A 320 11.53 13.12 23.65
N SER A 321 11.68 13.89 22.57
CA SER A 321 12.77 14.87 22.45
C SER A 321 12.59 16.00 23.46
N CYS A 322 11.38 16.56 23.56
CA CYS A 322 11.06 17.60 24.54
C CYS A 322 11.22 17.13 25.98
N ASP A 323 10.83 15.89 26.30
CA ASP A 323 11.01 15.34 27.64
C ASP A 323 12.50 15.24 28.01
N GLU A 324 13.35 14.83 27.06
CA GLU A 324 14.81 14.81 27.26
C GLU A 324 15.39 16.20 27.49
N TRP A 325 15.08 17.16 26.62
CA TRP A 325 15.55 18.53 26.76
C TRP A 325 15.06 19.18 28.05
N ARG A 326 13.82 18.88 28.47
CA ARG A 326 13.27 19.35 29.74
C ARG A 326 14.04 18.78 30.93
N ARG A 327 14.30 17.46 30.94
CA ARG A 327 15.07 16.80 32.01
C ARG A 327 16.51 17.33 32.12
N ARG A 328 17.08 17.77 31.00
CA ARG A 328 18.41 18.41 30.93
C ARG A 328 18.39 19.93 31.16
N GLY A 329 17.22 20.54 31.35
CA GLY A 329 17.07 21.99 31.51
C GLY A 329 17.32 22.82 30.25
N MET A 330 17.39 22.17 29.07
CA MET A 330 17.69 22.79 27.78
C MET A 330 16.44 23.23 27.01
N LEU A 331 15.26 22.66 27.30
CA LEU A 331 14.04 22.91 26.52
C LEU A 331 13.71 24.40 26.36
N LYS A 332 13.97 25.22 27.39
CA LYS A 332 13.76 26.68 27.36
C LYS A 332 14.59 27.43 26.32
N ASN A 333 15.65 26.82 25.79
CA ASN A 333 16.53 27.41 24.78
C ASN A 333 16.20 26.90 23.36
N ILE A 334 15.25 25.96 23.23
CA ILE A 334 14.95 25.28 21.98
C ILE A 334 13.53 25.66 21.55
N SER A 335 13.41 26.27 20.38
CA SER A 335 12.13 26.45 19.72
C SER A 335 11.71 25.12 19.10
N VAL A 336 10.55 24.59 19.49
CA VAL A 336 10.06 23.30 18.98
C VAL A 336 8.82 23.53 18.13
N GLU A 337 8.88 23.10 16.87
CA GLU A 337 7.78 23.21 15.91
C GLU A 337 7.32 21.81 15.49
N PHE A 338 6.00 21.60 15.43
CA PHE A 338 5.41 20.38 14.86
C PHE A 338 4.48 20.74 13.71
N ASP A 339 4.96 20.52 12.49
CA ASP A 339 4.24 20.76 11.24
C ASP A 339 3.52 19.48 10.79
N THR A 340 2.19 19.52 10.82
CA THR A 340 1.37 18.42 10.32
C THR A 340 0.51 18.87 9.15
N ALA A 341 0.50 18.08 8.08
CA ALA A 341 -0.37 18.31 6.93
C ALA A 341 -1.86 18.03 7.24
N THR A 342 -2.17 17.52 8.44
CA THR A 342 -3.54 17.23 8.88
C THR A 342 -4.21 18.45 9.52
N PRO A 343 -5.56 18.54 9.46
CA PRO A 343 -6.31 19.63 10.08
C PRO A 343 -6.42 19.52 11.60
N GLY A 344 -5.88 18.46 12.21
CA GLY A 344 -5.92 18.25 13.65
C GLY A 344 -4.78 17.34 14.13
N LEU A 345 -4.53 17.35 15.44
CA LEU A 345 -3.40 16.65 16.07
C LEU A 345 -3.53 15.12 16.03
N PHE A 346 -4.74 14.59 16.23
CA PHE A 346 -4.98 13.14 16.22
C PHE A 346 -6.38 12.83 15.65
N GLY A 347 -6.51 11.69 14.97
CA GLY A 347 -7.74 11.32 14.25
C GLY A 347 -8.92 10.94 15.14
N VAL A 348 -8.68 10.70 16.44
CA VAL A 348 -9.73 10.32 17.41
C VAL A 348 -9.76 11.36 18.53
N LYS A 349 -10.83 12.16 18.54
CA LYS A 349 -10.97 13.38 19.35
C LYS A 349 -10.82 13.14 20.86
N GLU A 350 -11.17 11.95 21.36
CA GLU A 350 -11.14 11.60 22.77
C GLU A 350 -9.72 11.55 23.35
N PHE A 351 -8.70 11.41 22.50
CA PHE A 351 -7.30 11.44 22.92
C PHE A 351 -6.66 12.83 22.78
N VAL A 352 -7.25 13.74 22.00
CA VAL A 352 -6.69 15.07 21.70
C VAL A 352 -6.47 15.91 22.97
N PRO A 353 -7.39 16.01 23.94
CA PRO A 353 -7.17 16.81 25.15
C PRO A 353 -5.90 16.42 25.90
N ALA A 354 -5.68 15.12 26.12
CA ALA A 354 -4.49 14.62 26.81
C ALA A 354 -3.20 14.86 26.03
N LEU A 355 -3.25 14.91 24.69
CA LEU A 355 -2.09 15.22 23.87
C LEU A 355 -1.79 16.73 23.85
N MET A 356 -2.84 17.57 23.81
CA MET A 356 -2.71 19.03 23.89
C MET A 356 -2.11 19.49 25.21
N GLU A 357 -2.36 18.78 26.32
CA GLU A 357 -1.66 19.03 27.59
C GLU A 357 -0.14 18.96 27.43
N TYR A 358 0.39 18.01 26.64
CA TYR A 358 1.84 17.90 26.39
C TYR A 358 2.34 18.90 25.36
N VAL A 359 1.54 19.24 24.34
CA VAL A 359 1.85 20.34 23.42
C VAL A 359 2.07 21.64 24.20
N HIS A 360 1.15 21.98 25.11
CA HIS A 360 1.28 23.17 25.96
C HIS A 360 2.43 23.03 26.96
N ARG A 361 2.57 21.88 27.63
CA ARG A 361 3.62 21.64 28.63
C ARG A 361 5.03 21.77 28.05
N TYR A 362 5.21 21.39 26.79
CA TYR A 362 6.48 21.48 26.09
C TYR A 362 6.63 22.75 25.26
N ALA A 363 5.64 23.65 25.28
CA ALA A 363 5.60 24.85 24.45
C ALA A 363 5.87 24.56 22.96
N VAL A 364 5.28 23.47 22.44
CA VAL A 364 5.40 23.08 21.04
C VAL A 364 4.52 23.99 20.20
N ASP A 365 5.11 24.65 19.21
CA ASP A 365 4.39 25.39 18.18
C ASP A 365 3.76 24.41 17.19
N LEU A 366 2.44 24.20 17.33
CA LEU A 366 1.68 23.25 16.52
C LEU A 366 1.15 23.93 15.25
N GLN A 367 1.71 23.54 14.10
CA GLN A 367 1.30 24.05 12.79
C GLN A 367 0.42 23.02 12.07
N LEU A 368 -0.90 23.27 12.07
CA LEU A 368 -1.88 22.44 11.37
C LEU A 368 -1.97 22.85 9.89
N ASN A 369 -2.27 21.89 9.01
CA ASN A 369 -2.28 22.09 7.56
C ASN A 369 -0.95 22.66 7.02
N SER A 370 0.16 22.18 7.57
CA SER A 370 1.53 22.54 7.15
C SER A 370 2.25 21.31 6.61
N LYS A 371 2.55 21.32 5.31
CA LYS A 371 3.13 20.19 4.57
C LYS A 371 4.57 20.53 4.18
N LEU A 372 5.54 19.74 4.63
CA LEU A 372 6.93 19.85 4.16
C LEU A 372 6.99 19.56 2.65
N VAL A 373 7.57 20.48 1.86
CA VAL A 373 7.67 20.35 0.40
C VAL A 373 9.09 20.21 -0.11
N SER A 374 10.09 20.80 0.54
CA SER A 374 11.51 20.60 0.17
C SER A 374 12.44 20.85 1.35
N VAL A 375 13.66 20.32 1.26
CA VAL A 375 14.70 20.51 2.26
C VAL A 375 16.02 20.87 1.57
N ASP A 376 16.59 22.01 1.94
CA ASP A 376 17.97 22.36 1.66
C ASP A 376 18.82 22.02 2.89
N GLY A 377 19.45 20.84 2.85
CA GLY A 377 20.30 20.34 3.93
C GLY A 377 21.49 21.25 4.25
N PRO A 378 22.37 21.58 3.28
CA PRO A 378 23.52 22.45 3.50
C PRO A 378 23.19 23.80 4.15
N ASN A 379 22.09 24.43 3.75
CA ASN A 379 21.65 25.71 4.32
C ASN A 379 20.71 25.55 5.53
N ARG A 380 20.38 24.31 5.91
CA ARG A 380 19.43 23.95 6.98
C ARG A 380 18.09 24.68 6.88
N THR A 381 17.57 24.77 5.66
CA THR A 381 16.29 25.38 5.36
C THR A 381 15.27 24.30 4.97
N ALA A 382 14.08 24.35 5.54
CA ALA A 382 12.94 23.55 5.16
C ALA A 382 11.83 24.46 4.60
N VAL A 383 11.20 24.06 3.51
CA VAL A 383 10.08 24.80 2.92
C VAL A 383 8.79 24.05 3.19
N PHE A 384 7.78 24.77 3.68
CA PHE A 384 6.46 24.25 3.99
C PHE A 384 5.40 24.90 3.12
N GLU A 385 4.44 24.12 2.64
CA GLU A 385 3.20 24.62 2.08
C GLU A 385 2.15 24.70 3.19
N ARG A 386 1.62 25.90 3.44
CA ARG A 386 0.60 26.18 4.46
C ARG A 386 -0.65 26.79 3.84
N LYS A 387 -1.78 26.65 4.53
CA LYS A 387 -3.01 27.35 4.15
C LYS A 387 -2.85 28.86 4.38
N GLY A 388 -2.95 29.66 3.31
CA GLY A 388 -3.09 31.11 3.37
C GLY A 388 -4.50 31.56 2.97
N ASP A 389 -4.78 32.86 3.09
CA ASP A 389 -6.11 33.43 2.83
C ASP A 389 -6.55 33.31 1.37
N ASN A 390 -5.59 33.40 0.43
CA ASN A 390 -5.82 33.36 -1.02
C ASN A 390 -5.27 32.09 -1.69
N GLY A 391 -5.11 31.00 -0.93
CA GLY A 391 -4.54 29.74 -1.41
C GLY A 391 -3.30 29.29 -0.63
N PRO A 392 -2.67 28.18 -1.02
CA PRO A 392 -1.48 27.67 -0.35
C PRO A 392 -0.31 28.67 -0.50
N ILE A 393 0.37 28.95 0.61
CA ILE A 393 1.57 29.78 0.67
C ILE A 393 2.79 28.92 0.99
N GLN A 394 3.97 29.30 0.50
CA GLN A 394 5.23 28.69 0.91
C GLN A 394 5.85 29.48 2.06
N VAL A 395 6.31 28.76 3.07
CA VAL A 395 6.95 29.30 4.27
C VAL A 395 8.29 28.61 4.45
N GLU A 396 9.36 29.38 4.40
CA GLU A 396 10.71 28.90 4.70
C GLU A 396 10.98 28.92 6.21
N ARG A 397 11.66 27.90 6.69
CA ARG A 397 12.05 27.74 8.09
C ARG A 397 13.49 27.28 8.21
N GLN A 398 14.26 27.97 9.04
CA GLN A 398 15.59 27.55 9.46
C GLN A 398 15.48 26.50 10.57
N PHE A 399 16.35 25.50 10.57
CA PHE A 399 16.38 24.46 11.60
C PHE A 399 17.79 24.09 12.05
N ASP A 400 17.90 23.62 13.29
CA ASP A 400 19.08 22.93 13.82
C ASP A 400 18.88 21.42 13.87
N MET A 401 17.62 20.99 14.03
CA MET A 401 17.19 19.61 13.94
C MET A 401 15.88 19.53 13.13
N LEU A 402 15.83 18.63 12.15
CA LEU A 402 14.63 18.33 11.38
C LEU A 402 14.34 16.82 11.41
N HIS A 403 13.29 16.42 12.14
CA HIS A 403 12.81 15.04 12.13
C HIS A 403 11.67 14.90 11.11
N VAL A 404 11.98 14.26 9.98
CA VAL A 404 11.06 14.13 8.84
C VAL A 404 10.29 12.82 8.87
N VAL A 405 9.02 12.88 8.50
CA VAL A 405 8.25 11.70 8.09
C VAL A 405 7.90 11.84 6.61
N PRO A 406 8.37 10.94 5.73
CA PRO A 406 8.12 11.07 4.30
C PRO A 406 6.68 10.66 3.97
N PRO A 407 6.11 11.17 2.85
CA PRO A 407 4.92 10.59 2.25
C PRO A 407 5.05 9.08 2.11
N GLN A 408 3.93 8.37 2.22
CA GLN A 408 3.93 6.91 2.18
C GLN A 408 2.90 6.41 1.19
N VAL A 409 3.31 5.43 0.39
CA VAL A 409 2.54 4.92 -0.73
C VAL A 409 2.53 3.40 -0.71
N ALA A 410 1.57 2.77 -1.39
CA ALA A 410 1.64 1.33 -1.58
C ALA A 410 2.92 0.94 -2.34
N PRO A 411 3.53 -0.23 -2.04
CA PRO A 411 4.67 -0.73 -2.80
C PRO A 411 4.38 -0.77 -4.31
N LYS A 412 5.39 -0.45 -5.13
CA LYS A 412 5.22 -0.28 -6.59
C LYS A 412 4.51 -1.48 -7.25
N ALA A 413 4.97 -2.70 -6.96
CA ALA A 413 4.38 -3.93 -7.48
C ALA A 413 2.89 -4.11 -7.13
N VAL A 414 2.42 -3.53 -6.02
CA VAL A 414 0.99 -3.53 -5.66
C VAL A 414 0.25 -2.43 -6.40
N ARG A 415 0.75 -1.19 -6.32
CA ARG A 415 0.12 0.01 -6.89
C ARG A 415 -0.12 -0.10 -8.39
N GLU A 416 0.76 -0.80 -9.10
CA GLU A 416 0.71 -1.00 -10.55
C GLU A 416 -0.01 -2.31 -10.96
N SER A 417 -0.60 -3.04 -10.00
CA SER A 417 -1.27 -4.33 -10.25
C SER A 417 -2.80 -4.22 -10.23
N ALA A 418 -3.46 -5.26 -10.72
CA ALA A 418 -4.93 -5.41 -10.65
C ALA A 418 -5.47 -5.49 -9.21
N LEU A 419 -4.61 -5.67 -8.20
CA LEU A 419 -5.01 -5.72 -6.79
C LEU A 419 -5.25 -4.33 -6.19
N ALA A 420 -4.69 -3.28 -6.79
CA ALA A 420 -4.84 -1.92 -6.28
C ALA A 420 -6.24 -1.36 -6.54
N GLY A 421 -6.77 -0.62 -5.56
CA GLY A 421 -7.91 0.29 -5.76
C GLY A 421 -7.45 1.70 -6.12
N ALA A 422 -8.37 2.67 -6.11
CA ALA A 422 -8.08 4.07 -6.46
C ALA A 422 -6.97 4.74 -5.62
N SER A 423 -6.76 4.29 -4.38
CA SER A 423 -5.70 4.79 -3.51
C SER A 423 -4.31 4.20 -3.81
N GLY A 424 -4.21 3.24 -4.73
CA GLY A 424 -3.00 2.46 -5.00
C GLY A 424 -2.74 1.31 -4.02
N PHE A 425 -3.44 1.26 -2.89
CA PHE A 425 -3.38 0.17 -1.91
C PHE A 425 -4.30 -0.99 -2.30
N VAL A 426 -4.09 -2.19 -1.73
CA VAL A 426 -4.92 -3.37 -2.04
C VAL A 426 -6.35 -3.14 -1.57
N GLU A 427 -7.30 -3.26 -2.48
CA GLU A 427 -8.72 -3.07 -2.17
C GLU A 427 -9.30 -4.33 -1.53
N VAL A 428 -9.85 -4.22 -0.32
CA VAL A 428 -10.40 -5.36 0.43
C VAL A 428 -11.75 -5.00 1.03
N ASN A 429 -12.58 -6.01 1.25
CA ASN A 429 -13.72 -5.89 2.15
C ASN A 429 -13.19 -5.58 3.57
N PRO A 430 -13.57 -4.45 4.19
CA PRO A 430 -13.01 -4.04 5.49
C PRO A 430 -13.26 -5.03 6.63
N SER A 431 -14.33 -5.83 6.54
CA SER A 431 -14.68 -6.83 7.55
C SER A 431 -13.92 -8.13 7.34
N THR A 432 -13.91 -8.67 6.13
CA THR A 432 -13.37 -10.02 5.89
C THR A 432 -11.90 -10.03 5.49
N LEU A 433 -11.38 -8.88 5.05
CA LEU A 433 -10.03 -8.68 4.50
C LEU A 433 -9.75 -9.47 3.21
N GLN A 434 -10.81 -10.01 2.60
CA GLN A 434 -10.78 -10.59 1.26
C GLN A 434 -10.77 -9.46 0.22
N HIS A 435 -10.05 -9.65 -0.88
CA HIS A 435 -10.06 -8.74 -2.01
C HIS A 435 -11.44 -8.70 -2.65
N VAL A 436 -11.90 -7.50 -3.01
CA VAL A 436 -13.29 -7.29 -3.48
C VAL A 436 -13.57 -7.85 -4.87
N ARG A 437 -12.53 -8.08 -5.68
CA ARG A 437 -12.65 -8.63 -7.06
C ARG A 437 -12.12 -10.06 -7.21
N PHE A 438 -11.27 -10.52 -6.29
CA PHE A 438 -10.55 -11.80 -6.43
C PHE A 438 -10.74 -12.61 -5.14
N PRO A 439 -11.68 -13.58 -5.12
CA PRO A 439 -12.05 -14.28 -3.88
C PRO A 439 -10.92 -15.12 -3.29
N GLU A 440 -9.92 -15.49 -4.09
CA GLU A 440 -8.72 -16.20 -3.66
C GLU A 440 -7.59 -15.27 -3.18
N VAL A 441 -7.84 -13.96 -3.07
CA VAL A 441 -6.84 -12.99 -2.62
C VAL A 441 -7.30 -12.35 -1.31
N PHE A 442 -6.41 -12.32 -0.33
CA PHE A 442 -6.57 -11.61 0.94
C PHE A 442 -5.42 -10.63 1.11
N ALA A 443 -5.62 -9.59 1.92
CA ALA A 443 -4.53 -8.70 2.29
C ALA A 443 -4.67 -8.19 3.72
N LEU A 444 -3.53 -7.88 4.35
CA LEU A 444 -3.49 -7.34 5.71
C LEU A 444 -2.31 -6.39 5.94
N GLY A 445 -2.39 -5.64 7.03
CA GLY A 445 -1.39 -4.68 7.45
C GLY A 445 -1.41 -3.39 6.64
N ASP A 446 -0.25 -2.76 6.50
CA ASP A 446 -0.18 -1.40 5.96
C ASP A 446 -0.56 -1.33 4.46
N VAL A 447 -0.63 -2.46 3.76
CA VAL A 447 -0.91 -2.51 2.31
C VAL A 447 -2.41 -2.38 1.95
N ILE A 448 -3.32 -2.49 2.93
CA ILE A 448 -4.77 -2.50 2.63
C ILE A 448 -5.36 -1.10 2.54
N ALA A 449 -6.33 -0.93 1.64
CA ALA A 449 -7.12 0.28 1.44
C ALA A 449 -8.32 0.33 2.42
N THR A 450 -8.05 0.37 3.73
CA THR A 450 -9.10 0.57 4.75
C THR A 450 -8.82 1.80 5.60
N SER A 451 -9.84 2.30 6.30
CA SER A 451 -9.71 3.40 7.27
C SER A 451 -9.09 2.99 8.60
N SER A 452 -8.71 1.71 8.78
CA SER A 452 -8.09 1.25 10.01
C SER A 452 -6.67 1.76 10.16
N ALA A 453 -6.20 1.90 11.40
CA ALA A 453 -4.85 2.38 11.66
C ALA A 453 -3.79 1.38 11.18
N LYS A 454 -2.89 1.83 10.30
CA LYS A 454 -1.72 1.09 9.80
C LYS A 454 -0.70 0.86 10.92
N THR A 455 -0.91 -0.16 11.74
CA THR A 455 -0.17 -0.45 12.97
C THR A 455 0.03 -1.94 13.19
N ALA A 456 1.11 -2.34 13.86
CA ALA A 456 1.33 -3.74 14.24
C ALA A 456 0.21 -4.29 15.17
N ALA A 457 -0.44 -3.42 15.96
CA ALA A 457 -1.59 -3.80 16.77
C ALA A 457 -2.81 -4.20 15.92
N ALA A 458 -3.05 -3.49 14.81
CA ALA A 458 -4.07 -3.87 13.84
C ALA A 458 -3.71 -5.19 13.16
N VAL A 459 -2.47 -5.35 12.70
CA VAL A 459 -1.97 -6.59 12.10
C VAL A 459 -2.20 -7.80 13.01
N ARG A 460 -1.98 -7.64 14.31
CA ARG A 460 -2.18 -8.68 15.31
C ARG A 460 -3.61 -9.21 15.37
N VAL A 461 -4.61 -8.37 15.07
CA VAL A 461 -6.03 -8.77 14.97
C VAL A 461 -6.39 -9.22 13.56
N GLN A 462 -5.80 -8.61 12.53
CA GLN A 462 -6.05 -8.96 11.13
C GLN A 462 -5.55 -10.37 10.78
N ALA A 463 -4.36 -10.76 11.25
CA ALA A 463 -3.75 -12.05 10.96
C ALA A 463 -4.65 -13.26 11.28
N PRO A 464 -5.24 -13.40 12.49
CA PRO A 464 -6.16 -14.50 12.78
C PRO A 464 -7.46 -14.46 11.96
N VAL A 465 -7.96 -13.26 11.62
CA VAL A 465 -9.14 -13.10 10.76
C VAL A 465 -8.84 -13.64 9.36
N VAL A 466 -7.74 -13.20 8.75
CA VAL A 466 -7.31 -13.69 7.43
C VAL A 466 -7.04 -15.19 7.47
N ALA A 467 -6.29 -15.69 8.45
CA ALA A 467 -5.97 -17.12 8.54
C ALA A 467 -7.24 -17.99 8.62
N THR A 468 -8.24 -17.55 9.39
CA THR A 468 -9.51 -18.27 9.54
C THR A 468 -10.31 -18.26 8.23
N ASN A 469 -10.39 -17.11 7.56
CA ASN A 469 -11.12 -16.98 6.30
C ASN A 469 -10.43 -17.71 5.14
N VAL A 470 -9.10 -17.70 5.07
CA VAL A 470 -8.31 -18.46 4.08
C VAL A 470 -8.57 -19.96 4.20
N LEU A 471 -8.60 -20.49 5.43
CA LEU A 471 -8.93 -21.90 5.65
C LEU A 471 -10.37 -22.25 5.27
N ALA A 472 -11.31 -21.31 5.45
CA ALA A 472 -12.68 -21.50 4.98
C ALA A 472 -12.73 -21.58 3.45
N VAL A 473 -12.03 -20.68 2.75
CA VAL A 473 -11.93 -20.69 1.27
C VAL A 473 -11.30 -21.99 0.76
N LEU A 474 -10.20 -22.45 1.36
CA LEU A 474 -9.56 -23.73 1.01
C LEU A 474 -10.46 -24.96 1.23
N ARG A 475 -11.48 -24.84 2.10
CA ARG A 475 -12.50 -25.88 2.34
C ARG A 475 -13.77 -25.67 1.52
N HIS A 476 -13.77 -24.71 0.60
CA HIS A 476 -14.95 -24.30 -0.17
C HIS A 476 -16.14 -23.88 0.70
N GLN A 477 -15.86 -23.23 1.84
CA GLN A 477 -16.85 -22.70 2.76
C GLN A 477 -16.96 -21.18 2.62
N GLY A 478 -18.11 -20.63 3.03
CA GLY A 478 -18.28 -19.18 3.19
C GLY A 478 -17.33 -18.61 4.25
N LEU A 479 -17.06 -17.31 4.17
CA LEU A 479 -16.21 -16.61 5.14
C LEU A 479 -16.87 -16.61 6.52
N VAL A 480 -16.07 -16.79 7.57
CA VAL A 480 -16.59 -17.02 8.93
C VAL A 480 -16.07 -16.03 9.97
N SER A 481 -15.10 -15.19 9.60
CA SER A 481 -14.46 -14.26 10.52
C SER A 481 -14.56 -12.81 10.04
N SER A 482 -14.74 -11.89 10.99
CA SER A 482 -14.77 -10.44 10.77
C SER A 482 -13.71 -9.69 11.56
N TYR A 483 -13.22 -8.60 10.97
CA TYR A 483 -12.40 -7.56 11.56
C TYR A 483 -13.23 -6.29 11.71
N ASP A 484 -13.15 -5.65 12.88
CA ASP A 484 -13.93 -4.46 13.21
C ASP A 484 -13.16 -3.15 13.00
N GLY A 485 -11.95 -3.22 12.45
CA GLY A 485 -11.09 -2.05 12.27
C GLY A 485 -10.17 -1.76 13.45
N TYR A 486 -10.09 -2.65 14.45
CA TYR A 486 -9.24 -2.45 15.63
C TYR A 486 -7.81 -2.08 15.26
N GLY A 487 -7.34 -0.98 15.83
CA GLY A 487 -5.95 -0.58 15.86
C GLY A 487 -5.59 0.08 17.19
N ALA A 488 -4.29 0.16 17.47
CA ALA A 488 -3.80 0.84 18.66
C ALA A 488 -2.57 1.68 18.36
N CYS A 489 -2.50 2.86 18.98
CA CYS A 489 -1.37 3.75 18.95
C CYS A 489 -0.91 4.09 20.38
N PRO A 490 0.13 3.40 20.90
CA PRO A 490 0.77 3.76 22.16
C PRO A 490 1.57 5.06 21.99
N LEU A 491 0.92 6.20 22.23
CA LEU A 491 1.47 7.56 22.17
C LEU A 491 2.31 7.81 23.42
N THR A 492 3.62 7.60 23.28
CA THR A 492 4.59 7.92 24.32
C THR A 492 4.77 9.43 24.38
N VAL A 493 4.32 10.01 25.48
CA VAL A 493 4.27 11.46 25.71
C VAL A 493 5.38 11.95 26.64
N GLU A 494 6.01 11.05 27.39
CA GLU A 494 7.26 11.29 28.13
C GLU A 494 7.92 9.94 28.44
N ASN A 495 9.19 9.94 28.86
CA ASN A 495 9.83 8.72 29.34
C ASN A 495 9.15 8.28 30.64
N GLY A 496 8.33 7.23 30.55
CA GLY A 496 7.56 6.71 31.68
C GLY A 496 6.05 6.80 31.56
N ARG A 497 5.49 7.51 30.56
CA ARG A 497 4.02 7.61 30.38
C ARG A 497 3.58 7.47 28.94
N ILE A 498 2.42 6.85 28.77
CA ILE A 498 1.79 6.62 27.46
C ILE A 498 0.30 6.92 27.53
N VAL A 499 -0.18 7.66 26.53
CA VAL A 499 -1.60 7.69 26.14
C VAL A 499 -1.83 6.50 25.21
N LEU A 500 -2.56 5.49 25.68
CA LEU A 500 -2.79 4.26 24.91
C LEU A 500 -4.08 4.43 24.11
N ALA A 501 -3.95 4.91 22.87
CA ALA A 501 -5.08 5.07 21.99
C ALA A 501 -5.48 3.73 21.37
N GLU A 502 -6.69 3.26 21.62
CA GLU A 502 -7.25 2.04 21.04
C GLU A 502 -8.63 2.35 20.46
N PHE A 503 -8.84 1.97 19.20
CA PHE A 503 -10.04 2.32 18.46
C PHE A 503 -10.28 1.36 17.29
N SER A 504 -11.53 1.25 16.88
CA SER A 504 -11.98 0.47 15.72
C SER A 504 -12.33 1.40 14.55
N TYR A 505 -13.05 0.89 13.54
CA TYR A 505 -13.59 1.76 12.48
C TYR A 505 -14.42 2.93 13.05
N ASP A 506 -14.44 4.02 12.29
CA ASP A 506 -15.11 5.29 12.64
C ASP A 506 -14.59 5.98 13.91
N GLY A 507 -13.40 5.58 14.39
CA GLY A 507 -12.81 6.14 15.60
C GLY A 507 -13.51 5.71 16.89
N LYS A 508 -14.37 4.68 16.85
CA LYS A 508 -15.01 4.13 18.05
C LYS A 508 -13.96 3.57 18.99
N LEU A 509 -14.02 3.93 20.27
CA LEU A 509 -13.04 3.48 21.25
C LEU A 509 -13.16 1.98 21.51
N ALA A 510 -12.01 1.30 21.54
CA ALA A 510 -11.92 -0.14 21.73
C ALA A 510 -10.83 -0.51 22.75
N PRO A 511 -10.93 -0.06 24.02
CA PRO A 511 -9.91 -0.36 25.03
C PRO A 511 -9.84 -1.86 25.32
N THR A 512 -8.63 -2.41 25.35
CA THR A 512 -8.43 -3.85 25.66
C THR A 512 -8.57 -4.15 27.15
N LEU A 513 -8.21 -3.19 28.01
CA LEU A 513 -8.27 -3.33 29.47
C LEU A 513 -9.38 -2.46 30.07
N PRO A 514 -9.99 -2.88 31.19
CA PRO A 514 -10.96 -2.05 31.90
C PRO A 514 -10.37 -0.68 32.28
N THR A 515 -11.18 0.37 32.17
CA THR A 515 -10.74 1.76 32.39
C THR A 515 -10.23 2.04 33.80
N TRP A 516 -10.70 1.29 34.80
CA TRP A 516 -10.20 1.37 36.18
C TRP A 516 -8.76 0.84 36.32
N LEU A 517 -8.34 -0.07 35.44
CA LEU A 517 -6.99 -0.62 35.40
C LEU A 517 -6.08 0.22 34.50
N LEU A 518 -6.55 0.55 33.30
CA LEU A 518 -5.82 1.36 32.32
C LEU A 518 -6.79 2.25 31.55
N ASN A 519 -6.86 3.52 31.96
CA ASN A 519 -7.57 4.53 31.17
C ASN A 519 -6.66 5.06 30.05
N GLY A 520 -6.82 4.50 28.85
CA GLY A 520 -6.01 4.85 27.68
C GLY A 520 -6.14 6.31 27.21
N ARG A 521 -7.19 7.02 27.66
CA ARG A 521 -7.39 8.46 27.36
C ARG A 521 -6.47 9.38 28.15
N ARG A 522 -5.74 8.86 29.15
CA ARG A 522 -4.82 9.61 29.99
C ARG A 522 -3.41 9.03 29.91
N PRO A 523 -2.37 9.83 30.20
CA PRO A 523 -1.01 9.32 30.28
C PRO A 523 -0.86 8.36 31.46
N THR A 524 -0.50 7.09 31.20
CA THR A 524 -0.33 6.08 32.25
C THR A 524 1.07 5.45 32.25
N ARG A 525 1.57 5.12 33.46
CA ARG A 525 2.82 4.36 33.65
C ARG A 525 2.67 2.88 33.31
N LEU A 526 1.47 2.34 33.51
CA LEU A 526 1.18 0.94 33.16
C LEU A 526 1.31 0.71 31.65
N ALA A 527 0.73 1.58 30.81
CA ALA A 527 0.91 1.50 29.36
C ALA A 527 2.38 1.61 28.94
N TRP A 528 3.17 2.46 29.63
CA TRP A 528 4.62 2.54 29.42
C TRP A 528 5.32 1.21 29.72
N TRP A 529 5.05 0.61 30.88
CA TRP A 529 5.63 -0.68 31.26
C TRP A 529 5.26 -1.78 30.25
N LEU A 530 3.98 -1.83 29.84
CA LEU A 530 3.50 -2.75 28.81
C LEU A 530 4.25 -2.55 27.48
N LYS A 531 4.37 -1.32 26.99
CA LYS A 531 5.09 -1.03 25.73
C LYS A 531 6.57 -1.38 25.81
N LYS A 532 7.23 -1.09 26.93
CA LYS A 532 8.67 -1.26 27.07
C LYS A 532 9.08 -2.73 27.23
N TYR A 533 8.32 -3.50 28.02
CA TYR A 533 8.74 -4.85 28.42
C TYR A 533 7.88 -5.95 27.81
N VAL A 534 6.57 -5.74 27.64
CA VAL A 534 5.64 -6.79 27.20
C VAL A 534 5.48 -6.81 25.68
N MET A 535 5.26 -5.66 25.04
CA MET A 535 4.97 -5.61 23.60
C MET A 535 6.09 -6.19 22.71
N PRO A 536 7.40 -5.98 22.98
CA PRO A 536 8.46 -6.60 22.17
C PRO A 536 8.47 -8.12 22.29
N VAL A 537 8.28 -8.67 23.50
CA VAL A 537 8.19 -10.12 23.73
C VAL A 537 6.94 -10.68 23.05
N LEU A 538 5.81 -10.00 23.22
CA LEU A 538 4.56 -10.37 22.57
C LEU A 538 4.67 -10.33 21.05
N TYR A 539 5.47 -9.43 20.48
CA TYR A 539 5.73 -9.38 19.04
C TYR A 539 6.53 -10.61 18.59
N TRP A 540 7.73 -10.80 19.14
CA TRP A 540 8.67 -11.82 18.69
C TRP A 540 8.23 -13.25 19.02
N ASP A 541 7.80 -13.48 20.25
CA ASP A 541 7.56 -14.83 20.78
C ASP A 541 6.05 -15.16 20.83
N GLY A 542 5.20 -14.15 20.65
CA GLY A 542 3.75 -14.29 20.56
C GLY A 542 3.24 -14.25 19.12
N MET A 543 3.05 -13.02 18.63
CA MET A 543 2.43 -12.67 17.36
C MET A 543 3.09 -13.37 16.17
N LEU A 544 4.42 -13.27 16.02
CA LEU A 544 5.14 -13.93 14.91
C LEU A 544 5.13 -15.45 15.00
N LYS A 545 4.85 -16.02 16.18
CA LYS A 545 4.69 -17.46 16.38
C LYS A 545 3.22 -17.89 16.32
N GLY A 546 2.29 -17.01 15.95
CA GLY A 546 0.86 -17.33 15.87
C GLY A 546 0.20 -17.57 17.23
N HIS A 547 0.69 -16.97 18.32
CA HIS A 547 -0.02 -16.95 19.61
C HIS A 547 -1.03 -15.79 19.63
N GLU A 548 -2.31 -16.13 19.74
CA GLU A 548 -3.44 -15.19 19.54
C GLU A 548 -4.10 -14.76 20.85
N LEU A 549 -3.29 -14.56 21.88
CA LEU A 549 -3.75 -14.17 23.21
C LEU A 549 -4.63 -12.89 23.15
N MET A 550 -5.88 -12.92 23.61
CA MET A 550 -6.80 -11.76 23.57
C MET A 550 -7.14 -11.22 22.16
N VAL A 551 -6.86 -11.96 21.09
CA VAL A 551 -7.18 -11.55 19.70
C VAL A 551 -7.81 -12.69 18.90
N ALA A 552 -8.60 -13.53 19.58
CA ALA A 552 -9.36 -14.56 18.91
C ALA A 552 -10.28 -13.94 17.83
N PRO A 553 -10.33 -14.53 16.62
CA PRO A 553 -11.15 -14.00 15.54
C PRO A 553 -12.64 -13.98 15.93
N ARG A 554 -13.33 -12.88 15.60
CA ARG A 554 -14.77 -12.74 15.87
C ARG A 554 -15.58 -13.32 14.73
N PRO A 555 -16.73 -13.97 15.01
CA PRO A 555 -17.58 -14.54 13.97
C PRO A 555 -18.10 -13.44 13.05
N LEU A 556 -18.13 -13.72 11.75
CA LEU A 556 -18.77 -12.86 10.76
C LEU A 556 -20.27 -12.81 11.08
N LYS A 557 -20.79 -11.60 11.34
CA LYS A 557 -22.23 -11.42 11.53
C LYS A 557 -22.96 -11.62 10.19
N PRO A 558 -24.12 -12.30 10.16
CA PRO A 558 -24.93 -12.36 8.96
C PRO A 558 -25.34 -10.94 8.54
N GLU A 559 -25.27 -10.63 7.26
CA GLU A 559 -25.80 -9.38 6.72
C GLU A 559 -27.30 -9.28 7.06
N GLY A 560 -27.73 -8.21 7.76
CA GLY A 560 -29.15 -7.92 7.98
C GLY A 560 -29.69 -7.93 9.42
N LYS A 561 -28.87 -7.89 10.47
CA LYS A 561 -29.34 -7.52 11.82
C LYS A 561 -28.47 -6.43 12.42
N ASN A 562 -28.95 -5.19 12.28
CA ASN A 562 -28.52 -4.05 13.10
C ASN A 562 -28.86 -4.29 14.57
#